data_AF-A0A2A5XCJ7-F1
#
_entry.id   AF-A0A2A5XCJ7-F1
#
_cell.length_a   1.000
_cell.length_b   1.000
_cell.length_c   1.000
_cell.angle_alpha   90.00
_cell.angle_beta   90.00
_cell.angle_gamma   90.00
#
_symmetry.space_group_name_H-M   'P 1'
#
loop_
_entity.id
_entity.type
_entity.pdbx_description
1 polymer ?
#
loop_
_entity_poly.entity_id
_entity_poly.type
_entity_poly.pdbx_seq_one_letter_code
_entity_poly.pdbx_strand_id
1 'polypeptide(L)'
;MESTINEAYNSAQGAYKLYEASIKTAQARERAYQDAINRFEAGVMNSFDFNQIKQRFDASTSDVVRSKFDYIFKLKVLEFYFGLSVTL
;
A
#
# COMPACT_ATOMS: atom_id res chain seq x y z
N MET A 1 27.42 5.47 -13.87
CA MET A 1 27.40 5.26 -12.40
C MET A 1 26.47 6.28 -11.73
N GLU A 2 26.69 7.58 -11.89
CA GLU A 2 25.84 8.62 -11.27
C GLU A 2 24.35 8.54 -11.69
N SER A 3 24.06 8.30 -12.98
CA SER A 3 22.67 8.09 -13.47
C SER A 3 21.94 6.97 -12.74
N THR A 4 22.61 5.82 -12.55
CA THR A 4 22.01 4.63 -11.94
C THR A 4 21.69 4.83 -10.45
N ILE A 5 22.53 5.59 -9.74
CA ILE A 5 22.29 5.95 -8.33
C ILE A 5 21.10 6.90 -8.22
N ASN A 6 21.03 7.90 -9.10
CA ASN A 6 19.91 8.84 -9.15
C ASN A 6 18.59 8.14 -9.51
N GLU A 7 18.61 7.19 -10.44
CA GLU A 7 17.46 6.34 -10.79
C GLU A 7 17.01 5.48 -9.61
N ALA A 8 17.95 4.84 -8.90
CA ALA A 8 17.65 4.05 -7.70
C ALA A 8 17.06 4.92 -6.58
N TYR A 9 17.59 6.13 -6.36
CA TYR A 9 17.07 7.08 -5.39
C TYR A 9 15.63 7.49 -5.72
N ASN A 10 15.38 7.92 -6.97
CA ASN A 10 14.05 8.31 -7.42
C ASN A 10 13.05 7.14 -7.33
N SER A 11 13.50 5.92 -7.62
CA SER A 11 12.69 4.70 -7.50
C SER A 11 12.31 4.41 -6.06
N ALA A 12 13.26 4.46 -5.12
CA ALA A 12 13.00 4.26 -3.69
C ALA A 12 12.07 5.35 -3.13
N GLN A 13 12.31 6.61 -3.50
CA GLN A 13 11.48 7.74 -3.09
C GLN A 13 10.04 7.64 -3.62
N GLY A 14 9.88 7.18 -4.87
CA GLY A 14 8.56 6.93 -5.47
C GLY A 14 7.82 5.80 -4.78
N ALA A 15 8.51 4.69 -4.49
CA ALA A 15 7.94 3.55 -3.78
C ALA A 15 7.53 3.89 -2.35
N TYR A 16 8.31 4.71 -1.65
CA TYR A 16 7.95 5.23 -0.33
C TYR A 16 6.62 6.01 -0.37
N LYS A 17 6.49 6.95 -1.32
CA LYS A 17 5.26 7.74 -1.49
C LYS A 17 4.06 6.85 -1.83
N LEU A 18 4.26 5.82 -2.65
CA LEU A 18 3.22 4.85 -2.99
C LEU A 18 2.78 4.05 -1.75
N TYR A 19 3.74 3.62 -0.92
CA TYR A 19 3.44 2.95 0.35
C TYR A 19 2.62 3.86 1.27
N GLU A 20 3.02 5.12 1.48
CA GLU A 20 2.24 6.08 2.26
C GLU A 20 0.81 6.30 1.71
N ALA A 21 0.68 6.39 0.39
CA ALA A 21 -0.62 6.54 -0.27
C ALA A 21 -1.50 5.29 -0.10
N SER A 22 -0.91 4.09 -0.15
CA SER A 22 -1.63 2.84 0.07
C SER A 22 -2.20 2.75 1.48
N ILE A 23 -1.43 3.19 2.51
CA ILE A 23 -1.90 3.23 3.90
C ILE A 23 -3.11 4.16 4.02
N LYS A 24 -3.01 5.38 3.47
CA LYS A 24 -4.12 6.34 3.50
C LYS A 24 -5.37 5.80 2.80
N THR A 25 -5.18 5.07 1.70
CA THR A 25 -6.26 4.40 0.96
C THR A 25 -6.90 3.31 1.81
N ALA A 26 -6.10 2.43 2.42
CA ALA A 26 -6.60 1.37 3.28
C ALA A 26 -7.39 1.91 4.48
N GLN A 27 -6.90 2.97 5.13
CA GLN A 27 -7.63 3.65 6.22
C GLN A 27 -8.96 4.25 5.76
N ALA A 28 -9.02 4.81 4.56
CA ALA A 28 -10.28 5.32 4.00
C ALA A 28 -11.26 4.18 3.68
N ARG A 29 -10.76 3.07 3.13
CA ARG A 29 -11.55 1.88 2.83
C ARG A 29 -12.03 1.17 4.09
N GLU A 30 -11.23 1.16 5.15
CA GLU A 30 -11.61 0.65 6.46
C GLU A 30 -12.81 1.43 7.01
N ARG A 31 -12.74 2.77 7.02
CA ARG A 31 -13.88 3.60 7.47
C ARG A 31 -15.15 3.34 6.65
N ALA A 32 -15.01 3.21 5.34
CA ALA A 32 -16.14 2.87 4.47
C ALA A 32 -16.70 1.47 4.75
N TYR A 33 -15.83 0.50 5.06
CA TYR A 33 -16.24 -0.85 5.45
C TYR A 33 -16.96 -0.87 6.80
N GLN A 34 -16.49 -0.10 7.79
CA GLN A 34 -17.18 0.02 9.08
C GLN A 34 -18.57 0.66 8.93
N ASP A 35 -18.71 1.71 8.12
CA ASP A 35 -20.04 2.28 7.79
C ASP A 35 -20.93 1.26 7.06
N ALA A 36 -20.36 0.47 6.16
CA ALA A 36 -21.09 -0.58 5.44
C ALA A 36 -21.58 -1.69 6.38
N ILE A 37 -20.79 -2.09 7.38
CA ILE A 37 -21.22 -3.05 8.42
C ILE A 37 -22.47 -2.50 9.13
N ASN A 38 -22.40 -1.28 9.65
CA ASN A 38 -23.52 -0.67 10.38
C ASN A 38 -24.80 -0.60 9.53
N ARG A 39 -24.67 -0.21 8.26
CA ARG A 39 -25.81 -0.11 7.33
C ARG A 39 -26.38 -1.46 6.94
N PHE A 40 -25.52 -2.47 6.76
CA PHE A 40 -25.94 -3.83 6.44
C PHE A 40 -26.69 -4.46 7.63
N GLU A 41 -26.17 -4.31 8.84
CA GLU A 41 -26.82 -4.77 10.08
C GLU A 41 -28.14 -4.06 10.36
N ALA A 42 -28.25 -2.77 10.04
CA ALA A 42 -29.50 -2.01 10.10
C ALA A 42 -30.50 -2.36 8.98
N GLY A 43 -30.14 -3.25 8.03
CA GLY A 43 -31.00 -3.67 6.92
C GLY A 43 -31.17 -2.62 5.81
N VAL A 44 -30.36 -1.55 5.81
CA VAL A 44 -30.45 -0.45 4.83
C VAL A 44 -29.41 -0.56 3.70
N MET A 45 -28.65 -1.66 3.66
CA MET A 45 -27.70 -1.98 2.59
C MET A 45 -27.92 -3.42 2.13
N ASN A 46 -27.86 -3.65 0.81
CA ASN A 46 -27.96 -5.00 0.26
C ASN A 46 -26.60 -5.74 0.30
N SER A 47 -26.66 -7.07 0.21
CA SER A 47 -25.46 -7.93 0.29
C SER A 47 -24.46 -7.72 -0.85
N PHE A 48 -24.91 -7.27 -2.02
CA PHE A 48 -24.01 -7.05 -3.16
C PHE A 48 -23.12 -5.81 -2.92
N ASP A 49 -23.71 -4.69 -2.52
CA ASP A 49 -23.00 -3.46 -2.21
C ASP A 49 -22.05 -3.63 -1.02
N PHE A 50 -22.51 -4.33 0.03
CA PHE A 50 -21.69 -4.67 1.19
C PHE A 50 -20.44 -5.46 0.76
N ASN A 51 -20.63 -6.53 -0.03
CA ASN A 51 -19.53 -7.36 -0.50
C ASN A 51 -18.56 -6.58 -1.38
N GLN A 52 -19.05 -5.66 -2.22
CA GLN A 52 -18.19 -4.80 -3.03
C GLN A 52 -17.29 -3.91 -2.16
N ILE A 53 -17.83 -3.32 -1.09
CA ILE A 53 -17.07 -2.48 -0.16
C ILE A 53 -16.04 -3.32 0.59
N LYS A 54 -16.43 -4.49 1.10
CA LYS A 54 -15.54 -5.43 1.77
C LYS A 54 -14.37 -5.84 0.87
N GLN A 55 -14.64 -6.23 -0.37
CA GLN A 55 -13.61 -6.62 -1.33
C GLN A 55 -12.62 -5.47 -1.62
N ARG A 56 -13.10 -4.23 -1.70
CA ARG A 56 -12.23 -3.05 -1.88
C ARG A 56 -11.33 -2.81 -0.66
N PHE A 57 -11.83 -3.05 0.54
CA PHE A 57 -11.01 -2.98 1.76
C PHE A 57 -9.95 -4.08 1.77
N ASP A 58 -10.35 -5.33 1.55
CA ASP A 58 -9.44 -6.49 1.50
C ASP A 58 -8.34 -6.34 0.41
N ALA A 59 -8.69 -5.78 -0.75
CA ALA A 59 -7.71 -5.45 -1.77
C ALA A 59 -6.73 -4.36 -1.30
N SER A 60 -7.23 -3.30 -0.65
CA SER A 60 -6.37 -2.20 -0.19
C SER A 60 -5.38 -2.61 0.91
N THR A 61 -5.73 -3.57 1.77
CA THR A 61 -4.78 -4.11 2.76
C THR A 61 -3.66 -4.91 2.08
N SER A 62 -4.00 -5.65 1.03
CA SER A 62 -3.02 -6.35 0.19
C SER A 62 -2.07 -5.37 -0.53
N ASP A 63 -2.59 -4.24 -1.00
CA ASP A 63 -1.79 -3.18 -1.64
C ASP A 63 -0.79 -2.53 -0.67
N VAL A 64 -1.17 -2.37 0.61
CA VAL A 64 -0.24 -1.89 1.66
C VAL A 64 0.93 -2.84 1.83
N VAL A 65 0.67 -4.14 1.89
CA VAL A 65 1.73 -5.15 2.03
C VAL A 65 2.63 -5.15 0.80
N ARG A 66 2.05 -5.14 -0.40
CA ARG A 66 2.80 -5.15 -1.67
C ARG A 66 3.69 -3.93 -1.80
N SER A 67 3.14 -2.73 -1.58
CA SER A 67 3.90 -1.47 -1.68
C SER A 67 4.97 -1.34 -0.59
N LYS A 68 4.73 -1.88 0.61
CA LYS A 68 5.76 -1.95 1.66
C LYS A 68 6.99 -2.73 1.20
N PHE A 69 6.79 -3.93 0.66
CA PHE A 69 7.91 -4.76 0.22
C PHE A 69 8.59 -4.23 -1.04
N ASP A 70 7.85 -3.60 -1.96
CA ASP A 70 8.44 -2.88 -3.10
C ASP A 70 9.35 -1.73 -2.64
N TYR A 71 8.89 -0.93 -1.66
CA TYR A 71 9.70 0.12 -1.06
C TYR A 71 10.96 -0.42 -0.39
N ILE A 72 10.83 -1.44 0.46
CA ILE A 72 11.98 -2.08 1.14
C ILE A 72 12.98 -2.58 0.11
N PHE A 73 12.52 -3.29 -0.93
CA PHE A 73 13.39 -3.81 -1.97
C PHE A 73 14.16 -2.70 -2.69
N LYS A 74 13.47 -1.64 -3.13
CA LYS A 74 14.11 -0.50 -3.82
C LYS A 74 15.06 0.27 -2.92
N LEU A 75 14.76 0.36 -1.62
CA LEU A 75 15.68 0.92 -0.63
C LEU A 75 16.95 0.08 -0.51
N LYS A 76 16.83 -1.26 -0.46
CA LYS A 76 18.00 -2.17 -0.44
C LYS A 76 18.86 -2.07 -1.70
N VAL A 77 18.25 -1.89 -2.87
CA VAL A 77 18.99 -1.64 -4.12
C VAL A 77 19.76 -0.32 -4.04
N LEU A 78 19.17 0.74 -3.49
CA LEU A 78 19.85 2.01 -3.29
C LEU A 78 21.03 1.87 -2.30
N GLU A 79 20.82 1.22 -1.16
CA GLU A 79 21.85 0.93 -0.16
C GLU A 79 23.03 0.14 -0.76
N PHE A 80 22.75 -0.85 -1.61
CA PHE A 80 23.77 -1.62 -2.33
C PHE A 80 24.66 -0.73 -3.20
N TYR A 81 24.09 0.25 -3.94
CA TYR A 81 24.89 1.18 -4.74
C TYR A 81 25.78 2.10 -3.90
N PHE A 82 25.48 2.28 -2.62
CA PHE A 82 26.34 3.00 -1.67
C PHE A 82 27.33 2.08 -0.93
N GLY A 83 27.43 0.80 -1.30
CA GLY A 83 28.39 -0.14 -0.73
C GLY A 83 27.99 -0.69 0.66
N LEU A 84 26.73 -0.50 1.06
CA LEU A 84 26.20 -1.10 2.28
C LEU A 84 25.90 -2.60 2.05
N SER A 85 26.17 -3.42 3.07
CA SER A 85 25.86 -4.84 3.05
C SER A 85 24.35 -5.05 3.02
N VAL A 86 23.87 -5.82 2.05
CA VAL A 86 22.44 -6.15 1.92
C VAL A 86 22.06 -7.21 2.95
N THR A 87 21.12 -6.88 3.82
CA THR A 87 20.51 -7.81 4.79
C THR A 87 19.00 -7.59 4.77
N LEU A 88 18.24 -8.68 4.80
CA LEU A 88 16.77 -8.70 4.66
C LEU A 88 16.05 -8.59 6.01
#